data_AF-I6MKZ8-F1
#
_entry.id   AF-I6MKZ8-F1
#
_cell.length_a   1.000
_cell.length_b   1.000
_cell.length_c   1.000
_cell.angle_alpha   90.00
_cell.angle_beta   90.00
_cell.angle_gamma   90.00
#
_symmetry.space_group_name_H-M   'P 1'
#
loop_
_entity.id
_entity.type
_entity.pdbx_description
1 polymer ?
#
loop_
_entity_poly.entity_id
_entity_poly.type
_entity_poly.pdbx_seq_one_letter_code
_entity_poly.pdbx_strand_id
1 'polypeptide(L)'
;AMIKAYWAGKAGVDPAKVYSVSVMPCTAKKWETKRNDDMKSAGKLLGKDTGYDVDIVITTRELTRMIKQAGIEILDLADEEADNPMGSYTGAGTIFGVTGGVMEAAVRSAYFLKTGKEMPDVNFKPARGLEGVKEGEVDFGGGVKIRIAVAHQMGNIEKVLNAVRAARDAGKEPLYHFI
;
A
#
# COMPACT_ATOMS: atom_id res chain seq x y z
N ALA A 1 -5.80 -2.60 12.00
CA ALA A 1 -6.80 -3.67 11.88
C ALA A 1 -6.23 -5.02 12.27
N MET A 2 -5.45 -5.70 11.42
CA MET A 2 -4.99 -7.09 11.68
C MET A 2 -4.23 -7.28 13.00
N ILE A 3 -3.37 -6.33 13.39
CA ILE A 3 -2.63 -6.42 14.65
C ILE A 3 -3.56 -6.52 15.87
N LYS A 4 -4.56 -5.64 15.97
CA LYS A 4 -5.53 -5.64 17.07
C LYS A 4 -6.60 -6.73 16.91
N ALA A 5 -7.03 -7.01 15.68
CA ALA A 5 -8.12 -7.95 15.40
C ALA A 5 -7.69 -9.43 15.48
N TYR A 6 -6.46 -9.76 15.08
CA TYR A 6 -6.00 -11.13 14.91
C TYR A 6 -4.75 -11.43 15.73
N TRP A 7 -3.67 -10.66 15.56
CA TRP A 7 -2.40 -10.95 16.23
C TRP A 7 -2.52 -10.86 17.76
N ALA A 8 -3.24 -9.86 18.28
CA ALA A 8 -3.44 -9.71 19.72
C ALA A 8 -4.04 -10.98 20.36
N GLY A 9 -5.04 -11.60 19.72
CA GLY A 9 -5.62 -12.86 20.16
C GLY A 9 -4.60 -14.01 20.12
N LYS A 10 -3.82 -14.12 19.04
CA LYS A 10 -2.75 -15.13 18.90
C LYS A 10 -1.65 -14.97 19.95
N ALA A 11 -1.34 -13.74 20.33
CA ALA A 11 -0.34 -13.40 21.34
C ALA A 11 -0.88 -13.45 22.78
N GLY A 12 -2.18 -13.71 22.99
CA GLY A 12 -2.80 -13.67 24.32
C GLY A 12 -2.84 -12.28 24.95
N VAL A 13 -2.75 -11.22 24.15
CA VAL A 13 -2.72 -9.82 24.59
C VAL A 13 -4.11 -9.22 24.42
N ASP A 14 -4.57 -8.44 25.40
CA ASP A 14 -5.80 -7.66 25.25
C ASP A 14 -5.61 -6.62 24.12
N PRO A 15 -6.40 -6.65 23.03
CA PRO A 15 -6.26 -5.70 21.93
C PRO A 15 -6.46 -4.24 22.35
N ALA A 16 -7.18 -3.96 23.44
CA ALA A 16 -7.32 -2.62 23.99
C ALA A 16 -6.03 -2.10 24.66
N LYS A 17 -5.09 -2.99 25.00
CA LYS A 17 -3.77 -2.65 25.53
C LYS A 17 -2.70 -2.50 24.44
N VAL A 18 -3.01 -2.83 23.19
CA VAL A 18 -2.07 -2.69 22.07
C VAL A 18 -2.08 -1.25 21.59
N TYR A 19 -0.92 -0.59 21.67
CA TYR A 19 -0.71 0.73 21.10
C TYR A 19 0.06 0.61 19.77
N SER A 20 -0.67 0.74 18.66
CA SER A 20 -0.16 0.58 17.31
C SER A 20 0.45 1.89 16.80
N VAL A 21 1.79 1.93 16.77
CA VAL A 21 2.58 3.03 16.19
C VAL A 21 2.96 2.67 14.75
N SER A 22 2.66 3.56 13.81
CA SER A 22 3.05 3.37 12.41
C SER A 22 4.07 4.41 11.98
N VAL A 23 5.17 3.95 11.38
CA VAL A 23 6.20 4.82 10.78
C VAL A 23 5.91 4.97 9.29
N MET A 24 5.74 6.21 8.82
CA MET A 24 5.31 6.48 7.45
C MET A 24 6.16 7.56 6.76
N PRO A 25 6.45 7.45 5.46
CA PRO A 25 7.14 8.50 4.73
C PRO A 25 6.22 9.70 4.37
N CYS A 26 4.92 9.61 4.69
CA CYS A 26 3.90 10.56 4.27
C CYS A 26 3.14 11.14 5.48
N THR A 27 2.87 12.44 5.44
CA THR A 27 2.06 13.13 6.47
C THR A 27 0.57 12.85 6.34
N ALA A 28 0.07 12.54 5.14
CA ALA A 28 -1.35 12.23 4.92
C ALA A 28 -1.84 11.05 5.77
N LYS A 29 -0.95 10.09 6.06
CA LYS A 29 -1.25 8.95 6.92
C LYS A 29 -1.61 9.34 8.35
N LYS A 30 -1.14 10.50 8.84
CA LYS A 30 -1.56 11.03 10.15
C LYS A 30 -3.04 11.39 10.19
N TRP A 31 -3.58 11.91 9.09
CA TRP A 31 -5.00 12.18 8.97
C TRP A 31 -5.79 10.89 8.72
N GLU A 32 -5.24 9.98 7.90
CA GLU A 32 -5.90 8.71 7.54
C GLU A 32 -6.34 7.91 8.77
N THR A 33 -5.52 7.84 9.84
CA THR A 33 -5.85 7.05 11.04
C THR A 33 -7.13 7.45 11.74
N LYS A 34 -7.63 8.67 11.52
CA LYS A 34 -8.86 9.21 12.13
C LYS A 34 -9.88 9.65 11.08
N ARG A 35 -9.74 9.19 9.84
CA ARG A 35 -10.56 9.62 8.71
C ARG A 35 -12.05 9.36 8.93
N ASN A 36 -12.41 8.17 9.40
CA ASN A 36 -13.79 7.73 9.62
C ASN A 36 -13.84 6.51 10.54
N ASP A 37 -15.05 6.00 10.80
CA ASP A 37 -15.27 4.83 11.67
C ASP A 37 -14.70 3.52 11.12
N ASP A 38 -14.32 3.45 9.84
CA ASP A 38 -13.64 2.27 9.29
C ASP A 38 -12.23 2.13 9.86
N MET A 39 -11.66 3.20 10.41
CA MET A 39 -10.37 3.15 11.12
C MET A 39 -10.48 2.54 12.52
N LYS A 40 -11.65 1.99 12.89
CA LYS A 40 -11.89 1.21 14.11
C LYS A 40 -12.35 -0.21 13.78
N SER A 41 -11.86 -0.77 12.67
CA SER A 41 -12.33 -2.06 12.16
C SER A 41 -12.11 -3.20 13.15
N ALA A 42 -10.98 -3.21 13.87
CA ALA A 42 -10.74 -4.23 14.90
C ALA A 42 -11.80 -4.19 16.01
N GLY A 43 -12.16 -3.01 16.50
CA GLY A 43 -13.17 -2.89 17.55
C GLY A 43 -14.56 -3.31 17.10
N LYS A 44 -14.93 -2.95 15.86
CA LYS A 44 -16.18 -3.41 15.21
C LYS A 44 -16.23 -4.94 15.10
N LEU A 45 -15.14 -5.56 14.62
CA LEU A 45 -15.06 -7.01 14.45
C LEU A 45 -15.16 -7.76 15.78
N LEU A 46 -14.50 -7.24 16.81
CA LEU A 46 -14.42 -7.89 18.12
C LEU A 46 -15.60 -7.58 19.04
N GLY A 47 -16.50 -6.68 18.65
CA GLY A 47 -17.59 -6.20 19.51
C GLY A 47 -17.09 -5.54 20.80
N LYS A 48 -15.87 -4.97 20.78
CA LYS A 48 -15.18 -4.39 21.94
C LYS A 48 -14.50 -3.09 21.50
N ASP A 49 -14.50 -2.05 22.35
CA ASP A 49 -13.70 -0.86 22.06
C ASP A 49 -12.20 -1.18 22.20
N THR A 50 -11.47 -1.05 21.09
CA THR A 50 -10.01 -1.23 21.01
C THR A 50 -9.31 0.06 20.58
N GLY A 51 -10.04 1.19 20.56
CA GLY A 51 -9.59 2.43 19.95
C GLY A 51 -9.47 2.34 18.42
N TYR A 52 -8.66 3.23 17.85
CA TYR A 52 -8.35 3.22 16.42
C TYR A 52 -7.42 2.05 16.08
N ASP A 53 -7.53 1.56 14.85
CA ASP A 53 -6.71 0.50 14.30
C ASP A 53 -5.20 0.82 14.28
N VAL A 54 -4.88 2.10 14.13
CA VAL A 54 -3.55 2.70 14.26
C VAL A 54 -3.69 3.89 15.21
N ASP A 55 -3.02 3.85 16.35
CA ASP A 55 -3.18 4.87 17.39
C ASP A 55 -2.43 6.16 17.05
N ILE A 56 -1.25 6.03 16.45
CA ILE A 56 -0.44 7.17 16.00
C ILE A 56 0.38 6.83 14.76
N VAL A 57 0.56 7.84 13.92
CA VAL A 57 1.53 7.81 12.82
C VAL A 57 2.63 8.82 13.11
N ILE A 58 3.87 8.35 13.05
CA ILE A 58 5.07 9.18 13.03
C ILE A 58 5.72 9.12 11.66
N THR A 59 6.36 10.20 11.26
CA THR A 59 7.10 10.26 10.01
C THR A 59 8.49 9.67 10.17
N THR A 60 9.11 9.24 9.06
CA THR A 60 10.53 8.84 9.05
C THR A 60 11.41 9.89 9.71
N ARG A 61 11.16 11.19 9.45
CA ARG A 61 11.92 12.29 10.06
C ARG A 61 11.73 12.40 11.58
N GLU A 62 10.52 12.14 12.08
CA GLU A 62 10.24 12.16 13.52
C GLU A 62 10.93 10.99 14.21
N LEU A 63 10.87 9.78 13.62
CA LEU A 63 11.61 8.63 14.12
C LEU A 63 13.13 8.90 14.15
N THR A 64 13.70 9.42 13.05
CA THR A 64 15.14 9.74 13.01
C THR A 64 15.54 10.72 14.11
N ARG A 65 14.69 11.71 14.44
CA ARG A 65 14.96 12.63 15.55
C ARG A 65 14.94 11.93 16.90
N MET A 66 13.98 11.03 17.13
CA MET A 66 13.89 10.25 18.37
C MET A 66 15.12 9.35 18.56
N ILE A 67 15.57 8.69 17.49
CA ILE A 67 16.76 7.83 17.53
C ILE A 67 18.01 8.66 17.89
N LYS A 68 18.19 9.82 17.24
CA LYS A 68 19.30 10.75 17.55
C LYS A 68 19.23 11.28 18.99
N GLN A 69 18.03 11.60 19.48
CA GLN A 69 17.83 12.05 20.86
C GLN A 69 18.14 10.97 21.90
N ALA A 70 17.93 9.70 21.54
CA ALA A 70 18.29 8.56 22.38
C ALA A 70 19.80 8.23 22.36
N GLY A 71 20.60 8.93 21.54
CA GLY A 71 22.03 8.68 21.42
C GLY A 71 22.37 7.37 20.69
N ILE A 72 21.44 6.83 19.91
CA ILE A 72 21.62 5.59 19.16
C ILE A 72 22.29 5.91 17.82
N GLU A 73 23.41 5.25 17.53
CA GLU A 73 23.99 5.28 16.19
C GLU A 73 23.57 4.07 15.35
N ILE A 74 22.64 4.29 14.43
CA ILE A 74 22.04 3.22 13.60
C ILE A 74 23.11 2.51 12.77
N LEU A 75 24.11 3.24 12.27
CA LEU A 75 25.14 2.69 11.38
C LEU A 75 26.10 1.73 12.10
N ASP A 76 26.15 1.81 13.43
CA ASP A 76 27.02 0.95 14.25
C ASP A 76 26.25 -0.22 14.87
N LEU A 77 24.95 -0.34 14.61
CA LEU A 77 24.14 -1.46 15.09
C LEU A 77 24.40 -2.71 14.24
N ALA A 78 24.38 -3.87 14.89
CA ALA A 78 24.34 -5.14 14.19
C ALA A 78 22.99 -5.30 13.45
N ASP A 79 23.02 -5.95 12.29
CA ASP A 79 21.80 -6.32 11.59
C ASP A 79 21.00 -7.34 12.42
N GLU A 80 19.70 -7.11 12.53
CA GLU A 80 18.76 -8.00 13.20
C GLU A 80 17.52 -8.22 12.31
N GLU A 81 16.91 -9.39 12.45
CA GLU A 81 15.64 -9.67 11.77
C GLU A 81 14.49 -8.92 12.42
N ALA A 82 13.62 -8.34 11.59
CA ALA A 82 12.40 -7.70 12.08
C ALA A 82 11.41 -8.75 12.61
N ASP A 83 10.73 -8.41 13.71
CA ASP A 83 9.62 -9.20 14.22
C ASP A 83 8.55 -9.42 13.16
N ASN A 84 7.97 -10.62 13.18
CA ASN A 84 6.97 -10.99 12.20
C ASN A 84 5.62 -11.42 12.82
N PRO A 85 4.82 -10.46 13.29
CA PRO A 85 3.54 -10.75 13.93
C PRO A 85 2.52 -11.41 12.97
N MET A 86 2.67 -11.20 11.65
CA MET A 86 1.68 -11.62 10.64
C MET A 86 2.22 -12.66 9.63
N GLY A 87 3.45 -13.14 9.79
CA GLY A 87 4.11 -14.08 8.88
C GLY A 87 4.87 -13.40 7.73
N SER A 88 5.69 -14.17 7.01
CA SER A 88 6.66 -13.69 6.01
C SER A 88 6.05 -12.70 4.99
N TYR A 89 6.73 -11.59 4.73
CA TYR A 89 6.35 -10.68 3.65
C TYR A 89 6.96 -11.14 2.32
N THR A 90 6.27 -10.89 1.21
CA THR A 90 6.80 -11.17 -0.13
C THR A 90 7.45 -9.92 -0.72
N GLY A 91 8.33 -10.09 -1.71
CA GLY A 91 8.95 -8.94 -2.41
C GLY A 91 7.93 -7.98 -3.05
N ALA A 92 6.69 -8.43 -3.31
CA ALA A 92 5.59 -7.58 -3.75
C ALA A 92 5.13 -6.59 -2.65
N GLY A 93 5.19 -6.99 -1.38
CA GLY A 93 4.95 -6.09 -0.25
C GLY A 93 6.05 -5.03 -0.09
N THR A 94 7.29 -5.39 -0.41
CA THR A 94 8.44 -4.48 -0.33
C THR A 94 8.37 -3.34 -1.36
N ILE A 95 7.91 -3.62 -2.59
CA ILE A 95 7.83 -2.59 -3.64
C ILE A 95 6.66 -1.61 -3.47
N PHE A 96 5.75 -1.82 -2.50
CA PHE A 96 4.62 -0.91 -2.27
C PHE A 96 5.06 0.55 -2.04
N GLY A 97 6.25 0.75 -1.47
CA GLY A 97 6.82 2.08 -1.18
C GLY A 97 7.32 2.87 -2.39
N VAL A 98 7.40 2.28 -3.59
CA VAL A 98 7.85 2.97 -4.81
C VAL A 98 6.69 3.25 -5.76
N THR A 99 6.80 4.33 -6.54
CA THR A 99 5.80 4.70 -7.55
C THR A 99 5.60 3.55 -8.55
N GLY A 100 4.36 3.06 -8.65
CA GLY A 100 4.00 1.93 -9.52
C GLY A 100 4.09 0.56 -8.84
N GLY A 101 4.63 0.46 -7.62
CA GLY A 101 4.78 -0.84 -6.95
C GLY A 101 3.46 -1.48 -6.51
N VAL A 102 2.45 -0.67 -6.12
CA VAL A 102 1.09 -1.16 -5.84
C VAL A 102 0.45 -1.75 -7.09
N MET A 103 0.54 -1.03 -8.21
CA MET A 103 0.05 -1.45 -9.52
C MET A 103 0.73 -2.75 -9.95
N GLU A 104 2.06 -2.80 -9.86
CA GLU A 104 2.87 -3.97 -10.21
C GLU A 104 2.48 -5.20 -9.37
N ALA A 105 2.31 -5.05 -8.04
CA ALA A 105 1.88 -6.13 -7.16
C ALA A 105 0.46 -6.63 -7.47
N ALA A 106 -0.48 -5.71 -7.74
CA ALA A 106 -1.86 -6.04 -8.05
C ALA A 106 -1.98 -6.78 -9.40
N VAL A 107 -1.29 -6.30 -10.43
CA VAL A 107 -1.27 -6.90 -11.77
C VAL A 107 -0.70 -8.32 -11.73
N ARG A 108 0.44 -8.53 -11.06
CA ARG A 108 1.04 -9.86 -10.92
C ARG A 108 0.08 -10.85 -10.25
N SER A 109 -0.57 -10.40 -9.17
CA SER A 109 -1.52 -11.25 -8.43
C SER A 109 -2.74 -11.59 -9.29
N ALA A 110 -3.31 -10.60 -9.98
CA ALA A 110 -4.45 -10.82 -10.87
C ALA A 110 -4.08 -11.75 -12.05
N TYR A 111 -2.88 -11.60 -12.62
CA TYR A 111 -2.40 -12.45 -13.70
C TYR A 111 -2.30 -13.91 -13.27
N PHE A 112 -1.67 -14.18 -12.13
CA PHE A 112 -1.56 -15.54 -11.60
C PHE A 112 -2.92 -16.15 -11.30
N LEU A 113 -3.82 -15.41 -10.64
CA LEU A 113 -5.16 -15.89 -10.32
C LEU A 113 -5.99 -16.22 -11.57
N LYS A 114 -5.79 -15.49 -12.68
CA LYS A 114 -6.53 -15.72 -13.92
C LYS A 114 -5.93 -16.84 -14.78
N THR A 115 -4.60 -16.89 -14.88
CA THR A 115 -3.90 -17.74 -15.86
C THR A 115 -3.37 -19.04 -15.24
N GLY A 116 -3.25 -19.10 -13.92
CA GLY A 116 -2.57 -20.17 -13.20
C GLY A 116 -1.05 -20.19 -13.44
N LYS A 117 -0.48 -19.14 -14.06
CA LYS A 117 0.93 -19.04 -14.40
C LYS A 117 1.52 -17.76 -13.83
N GLU A 118 2.79 -17.83 -13.46
CA GLU A 118 3.55 -16.66 -13.06
C GLU A 118 3.83 -15.76 -14.26
N MET A 119 3.86 -14.45 -14.02
CA MET A 119 4.13 -13.47 -15.07
C MET A 119 5.61 -13.56 -15.52
N PRO A 120 5.91 -13.70 -16.83
CA PRO A 120 7.28 -13.94 -17.30
C PRO A 120 8.26 -12.80 -17.02
N ASP A 121 7.81 -11.54 -17.16
CA ASP A 121 8.57 -10.37 -16.70
C ASP A 121 7.86 -9.78 -15.49
N VAL A 122 8.53 -9.99 -14.36
CA VAL A 122 8.14 -9.52 -13.03
C VAL A 122 8.24 -7.98 -12.99
N ASN A 123 9.09 -7.37 -13.82
CA ASN A 123 9.24 -5.92 -13.91
C ASN A 123 8.24 -5.34 -14.91
N PHE A 124 7.15 -4.76 -14.43
CA PHE A 124 6.28 -3.96 -15.31
C PHE A 124 6.96 -2.63 -15.63
N LYS A 125 7.88 -2.65 -16.61
CA LYS A 125 8.67 -1.49 -17.04
C LYS A 125 7.83 -0.24 -17.30
N PRO A 126 6.60 -0.33 -17.88
CA PRO A 126 5.78 0.86 -18.07
C PRO A 126 5.36 1.54 -16.76
N ALA A 127 5.27 0.86 -15.60
CA ALA A 127 4.97 1.53 -14.33
C ALA A 127 6.19 2.16 -13.64
N ARG A 128 7.41 1.90 -14.11
CA ARG A 128 8.66 2.38 -13.50
C ARG A 128 9.15 3.67 -14.15
N GLY A 129 9.93 4.47 -13.42
CA GLY A 129 10.47 5.77 -13.90
C GLY A 129 9.86 7.00 -13.21
N LEU A 130 10.24 8.20 -13.67
CA LEU A 130 9.82 9.49 -13.08
C LEU A 130 8.81 10.27 -13.93
N GLU A 131 8.36 9.69 -15.05
CA GLU A 131 7.32 10.31 -15.89
C GLU A 131 6.03 10.55 -15.10
N GLY A 132 5.39 11.69 -15.37
CA GLY A 132 4.25 12.17 -14.59
C GLY A 132 2.98 11.33 -14.72
N VAL A 133 2.72 10.79 -15.92
CA VAL A 133 1.69 9.77 -16.16
C VAL A 133 2.36 8.66 -16.93
N LYS A 134 2.17 7.44 -16.45
CA LYS A 134 2.67 6.23 -17.10
C LYS A 134 1.50 5.36 -17.48
N GLU A 135 1.58 4.72 -18.63
CA GLU A 135 0.51 3.88 -19.15
C GLU A 135 1.09 2.57 -19.63
N GLY A 136 0.29 1.51 -19.57
CA GLY A 136 0.68 0.23 -20.15
C GLY A 136 -0.48 -0.73 -20.28
N GLU A 137 -0.22 -1.84 -20.96
CA GLU A 137 -1.20 -2.89 -21.19
C GLU A 137 -0.57 -4.22 -20.79
N VAL A 138 -1.36 -5.06 -20.13
CA VAL A 138 -0.97 -6.42 -19.73
C VAL A 138 -1.92 -7.40 -20.39
N ASP A 139 -1.39 -8.31 -21.19
CA ASP A 139 -2.17 -9.37 -21.83
C ASP A 139 -2.29 -10.57 -20.88
N PHE A 140 -3.52 -10.93 -20.51
CA PHE A 140 -3.83 -12.04 -19.62
C PHE A 140 -4.10 -13.34 -20.41
N GLY A 141 -3.89 -13.34 -21.72
CA GLY A 141 -4.25 -14.43 -22.61
C GLY A 141 -5.74 -14.47 -22.95
N GLY A 142 -6.09 -15.23 -23.99
CA GLY A 142 -7.49 -15.39 -24.42
C GLY A 142 -8.15 -14.08 -24.89
N GLY A 143 -7.35 -13.09 -25.32
CA GLY A 143 -7.83 -11.79 -25.81
C GLY A 143 -8.14 -10.76 -24.71
N VAL A 144 -7.91 -11.10 -23.43
CA VAL A 144 -8.15 -10.18 -22.31
C VAL A 144 -6.93 -9.29 -22.08
N LYS A 145 -7.08 -8.00 -22.37
CA LYS A 145 -6.04 -6.98 -22.20
C LYS A 145 -6.40 -5.99 -21.10
N ILE A 146 -5.56 -5.90 -20.08
CA ILE A 146 -5.74 -4.98 -18.96
C ILE A 146 -4.88 -3.73 -19.19
N ARG A 147 -5.53 -2.67 -19.65
CA ARG A 147 -5.00 -1.29 -19.71
C ARG A 147 -4.88 -0.69 -18.32
N ILE A 148 -3.70 -0.14 -17.98
CA ILE A 148 -3.41 0.47 -16.69
C ILE A 148 -2.73 1.83 -16.86
N ALA A 149 -2.94 2.71 -15.88
CA ALA A 149 -2.22 3.98 -15.76
C ALA A 149 -1.63 4.13 -14.35
N VAL A 150 -0.56 4.90 -14.22
CA VAL A 150 0.02 5.31 -12.93
C VAL A 150 0.27 6.81 -13.00
N ALA A 151 -0.52 7.58 -12.25
CA ALA A 151 -0.33 9.02 -12.12
C ALA A 151 0.61 9.32 -10.94
N HIS A 152 1.80 9.83 -11.24
CA HIS A 152 2.75 10.28 -10.23
C HIS A 152 2.59 11.79 -9.98
N GLN A 153 2.50 12.20 -8.72
CA GLN A 153 2.25 13.59 -8.29
C GLN A 153 0.85 14.12 -8.65
N MET A 154 0.29 14.95 -7.76
CA MET A 154 -1.08 15.44 -7.91
C MET A 154 -1.31 16.29 -9.17
N GLY A 155 -0.28 17.00 -9.65
CA GLY A 155 -0.38 17.83 -10.86
C GLY A 155 -0.70 17.05 -12.14
N ASN A 156 -0.46 15.73 -12.14
CA ASN A 156 -0.74 14.87 -13.29
C ASN A 156 -2.12 14.20 -13.23
N ILE A 157 -2.79 14.25 -12.08
CA ILE A 157 -4.09 13.58 -11.87
C ILE A 157 -5.16 14.17 -12.79
N GLU A 158 -5.24 15.49 -12.89
CA GLU A 158 -6.26 16.16 -13.69
C GLU A 158 -6.19 15.74 -15.17
N LYS A 159 -4.97 15.61 -15.71
CA LYS A 159 -4.74 15.13 -17.08
C LYS A 159 -5.36 13.74 -17.29
N VAL A 160 -5.11 12.80 -16.37
CA VAL A 160 -5.64 11.43 -16.45
C VAL A 160 -7.17 11.43 -16.32
N LEU A 161 -7.71 12.17 -15.34
CA LEU A 161 -9.15 12.24 -15.11
C LEU A 161 -9.90 12.89 -16.27
N ASN A 162 -9.34 13.92 -16.89
CA ASN A 162 -9.95 14.58 -18.05
C ASN A 162 -9.98 13.65 -19.27
N ALA A 163 -8.93 12.84 -19.49
CA ALA A 163 -8.96 11.81 -20.53
C ALA A 163 -10.05 10.76 -20.27
N VAL A 164 -10.16 10.27 -19.02
CA VAL A 164 -11.21 9.32 -18.62
C VAL A 164 -12.62 9.90 -18.83
N ARG A 165 -12.85 11.15 -18.43
CA ARG A 165 -14.13 11.85 -18.65
C ARG A 165 -14.45 11.99 -20.13
N ALA A 166 -13.49 12.44 -20.94
CA ALA A 166 -13.68 12.61 -22.38
C ALA A 166 -14.03 11.28 -23.08
N ALA A 167 -13.37 10.17 -22.69
CA ALA A 167 -13.71 8.85 -23.24
C ALA A 167 -15.12 8.40 -22.83
N ARG A 168 -15.49 8.58 -21.56
CA ARG A 168 -16.83 8.29 -21.05
C ARG A 168 -17.90 9.10 -21.78
N ASP A 169 -17.69 10.41 -21.92
CA ASP A 169 -18.66 11.31 -22.52
C ASP A 169 -18.81 11.06 -24.03
N ALA A 170 -17.77 10.54 -24.68
CA ALA A 170 -17.80 10.07 -26.06
C ALA A 170 -18.39 8.65 -26.24
N GLY A 171 -18.87 8.01 -25.16
CA GLY A 171 -19.42 6.65 -25.20
C GLY A 171 -18.40 5.55 -25.53
N LYS A 172 -17.10 5.83 -25.33
CA LYS A 172 -16.02 4.87 -25.57
C LYS A 172 -15.85 3.94 -24.35
N GLU A 173 -15.20 2.81 -24.57
CA GLU A 173 -14.77 1.96 -23.47
C GLU A 173 -13.84 2.72 -22.50
N PRO A 174 -13.81 2.32 -21.21
CA PRO A 174 -12.86 2.87 -20.25
C PRO A 174 -11.42 2.80 -20.75
N LEU A 175 -10.75 3.95 -20.77
CA LEU A 175 -9.34 4.09 -21.16
C LEU A 175 -8.43 3.16 -20.36
N TYR A 176 -8.66 3.08 -19.04
CA TYR A 176 -7.91 2.23 -18.13
C TYR A 176 -8.87 1.39 -17.29
N HIS A 177 -8.48 0.14 -17.02
CA HIS A 177 -9.17 -0.74 -16.09
C HIS A 177 -8.69 -0.52 -14.65
N PHE A 178 -7.47 0.00 -14.47
CA PHE A 178 -6.90 0.34 -13.18
C PHE A 178 -5.97 1.56 -13.31
N ILE A 179 -6.05 2.51 -12.37
CA ILE A 179 -5.27 3.77 -12.31
C ILE A 179 -4.62 3.87 -10.94
#